data_AF-A0AB73MT23-F1
#
_entry.id   AF-A0AB73MT23-F1
#
_cell.length_a   1.000
_cell.length_b   1.000
_cell.length_c   1.000
_cell.angle_alpha   90.00
_cell.angle_beta   90.00
_cell.angle_gamma   90.00
#
_symmetry.space_group_name_H-M   'P 1'
#
loop_
_entity.id
_entity.type
_entity.pdbx_description
1 polymer ?
#
loop_
_entity_poly.entity_id
_entity_poly.type
_entity_poly.pdbx_seq_one_letter_code
_entity_poly.pdbx_strand_id
1 'polypeptide(L)'
;MASSYAKTLSLARAASDADALGKLEKIGPPPWTNPRNFGVLRRLTRKYEALSTDPAPEDWFTFAAEYDTPDYRAAYEAGEDYSFLQFVGLAGDGMGPQIDLRTLGPQFAMPVYLIQGEQDLVTPAQISKAYFDGLSAPSKEFLLLPRTGHDPNPLMMAAQLKVLTRIRAAALANDAH
;
A
#
# COMPACT_ATOMS: atom_id res chain seq x y z
N MET A 1 9.27 3.80 -4.31
CA MET A 1 9.24 3.96 -5.78
C MET A 1 10.36 3.23 -6.51
N ALA A 2 11.66 3.48 -6.24
CA ALA A 2 12.75 2.83 -7.00
C ALA A 2 12.73 1.29 -6.94
N SER A 3 12.53 0.71 -5.75
CA SER A 3 12.39 -0.76 -5.58
C SER A 3 11.18 -1.33 -6.33
N SER A 4 10.04 -0.62 -6.29
CA SER A 4 8.83 -0.96 -7.05
C SER A 4 9.10 -1.02 -8.55
N TYR A 5 9.65 0.06 -9.12
CA TYR A 5 10.02 0.13 -10.54
C TYR A 5 10.96 -1.01 -10.96
N ALA A 6 12.03 -1.25 -10.20
CA ALA A 6 13.01 -2.28 -10.51
C ALA A 6 12.41 -3.69 -10.50
N LYS A 7 11.57 -4.00 -9.50
CA LYS A 7 10.88 -5.30 -9.42
C LYS A 7 9.89 -5.48 -10.57
N THR A 8 9.06 -4.47 -10.86
CA THR A 8 8.11 -4.52 -11.98
C THR A 8 8.84 -4.68 -13.32
N LEU A 9 9.97 -3.99 -13.53
CA LEU A 9 10.81 -4.16 -14.71
C LEU A 9 11.39 -5.58 -14.82
N SER A 10 11.85 -6.16 -13.72
CA SER A 10 12.34 -7.53 -13.69
C SER A 10 11.25 -8.54 -14.09
N LEU A 11 10.03 -8.35 -13.58
CA LEU A 11 8.88 -9.21 -13.91
C LEU A 11 8.49 -9.07 -15.39
N ALA A 12 8.46 -7.84 -15.91
CA ALA A 12 8.19 -7.59 -17.33
C ALA A 12 9.22 -8.25 -18.25
N ARG A 13 10.51 -8.22 -17.88
CA ARG A 13 11.59 -8.91 -18.61
C ARG A 13 11.42 -10.42 -18.57
N ALA A 14 11.17 -10.98 -17.39
CA ALA A 14 10.96 -12.42 -17.23
C ALA A 14 9.76 -12.92 -18.06
N ALA A 15 8.70 -12.10 -18.17
CA ALA A 15 7.53 -12.40 -18.97
C ALA A 15 7.67 -12.07 -20.47
N SER A 16 8.79 -11.47 -20.90
CA SER A 16 8.97 -10.95 -22.27
C SER A 16 7.83 -10.02 -22.73
N ASP A 17 7.32 -9.20 -21.80
CA ASP A 17 6.15 -8.34 -21.99
C ASP A 17 6.53 -7.00 -22.65
N ALA A 18 6.57 -6.97 -23.98
CA ALA A 18 7.02 -5.81 -24.75
C ALA A 18 6.25 -4.51 -24.46
N ASP A 19 4.94 -4.60 -24.19
CA ASP A 19 4.11 -3.42 -23.87
C ASP A 19 4.49 -2.84 -22.49
N ALA A 20 4.61 -3.70 -21.47
CA ALA A 20 5.03 -3.26 -20.15
C ALA A 20 6.46 -2.69 -20.15
N LEU A 21 7.38 -3.34 -20.88
CA LEU A 21 8.75 -2.85 -21.05
C LEU A 21 8.79 -1.46 -21.69
N GLY A 22 8.08 -1.27 -22.81
CA GLY A 22 8.03 0.04 -23.46
C GLY A 22 7.43 1.13 -22.57
N LYS A 23 6.42 0.81 -21.76
CA LYS A 23 5.82 1.75 -20.78
C LYS A 23 6.80 2.11 -19.66
N LEU A 24 7.53 1.14 -19.11
CA LEU A 24 8.51 1.36 -18.05
C LEU A 24 9.71 2.16 -18.56
N GLU A 25 10.26 1.79 -19.73
CA GLU A 25 11.37 2.51 -20.36
C GLU A 25 11.00 3.96 -20.66
N LYS A 26 9.78 4.21 -21.14
CA LYS A 26 9.29 5.56 -21.42
C LYS A 26 9.22 6.46 -20.18
N ILE A 27 8.82 5.93 -19.03
CA ILE A 27 8.79 6.72 -17.79
C ILE A 27 10.16 6.79 -17.10
N GLY A 28 11.05 5.83 -17.37
CA GLY A 28 12.36 5.71 -16.73
C GLY A 28 12.27 5.42 -15.23
N PRO A 29 13.40 5.18 -14.54
CA PRO A 29 13.40 5.03 -13.09
C PRO A 29 13.05 6.37 -12.39
N PRO A 30 12.41 6.34 -11.21
CA PRO A 30 12.15 7.53 -10.40
C PRO A 30 13.46 8.13 -9.82
N PRO A 31 13.46 9.40 -9.33
CA PRO A 31 12.31 10.27 -9.08
C PRO A 31 11.68 10.85 -10.35
N TRP A 32 10.37 11.01 -10.33
CA TRP A 32 9.60 11.64 -11.41
C TRP A 32 8.99 12.95 -10.92
N THR A 33 9.01 13.95 -11.78
CA THR A 33 8.26 15.20 -11.58
C THR A 33 6.84 15.11 -12.13
N ASN A 34 6.60 14.24 -13.12
CA ASN A 34 5.25 14.03 -13.67
C ASN A 34 4.48 12.98 -12.84
N PRO A 35 3.39 13.36 -12.14
CA PRO A 35 2.64 12.47 -11.26
C PRO A 35 1.96 11.33 -12.02
N ARG A 36 1.72 11.51 -13.32
CA ARG A 36 1.14 10.45 -14.17
C ARG A 36 2.04 9.22 -14.25
N ASN A 37 3.36 9.36 -14.06
CA ASN A 37 4.29 8.24 -14.10
C ASN A 37 4.03 7.24 -12.96
N PHE A 38 3.61 7.72 -11.79
CA PHE A 38 3.16 6.85 -10.70
C PHE A 38 1.97 5.97 -11.14
N GLY A 39 0.97 6.57 -11.80
CA GLY A 39 -0.19 5.84 -12.31
C GLY A 39 0.16 4.80 -13.37
N VAL A 40 1.16 5.08 -14.22
CA VAL A 40 1.69 4.10 -15.18
C VAL A 40 2.29 2.90 -14.45
N LEU A 41 3.19 3.13 -13.49
CA LEU A 41 3.78 2.06 -12.69
C LEU A 41 2.72 1.29 -11.91
N ARG A 42 1.76 1.97 -11.26
CA ARG A 42 0.71 1.32 -10.46
C ARG A 42 -0.16 0.37 -11.29
N ARG A 43 -0.50 0.72 -12.54
CA ARG A 43 -1.24 -0.20 -13.43
C ARG A 43 -0.44 -1.46 -13.74
N LEU A 44 0.86 -1.33 -13.97
CA LEU A 44 1.74 -2.47 -14.22
C LEU A 44 1.96 -3.30 -12.96
N THR A 45 2.10 -2.67 -11.78
CA THR A 45 2.21 -3.42 -10.52
C THR A 45 0.96 -4.24 -10.26
N ARG A 46 -0.26 -3.67 -10.42
CA ARG A 46 -1.53 -4.42 -10.33
C ARG A 46 -1.56 -5.62 -11.26
N LYS A 47 -1.14 -5.44 -12.53
CA LYS A 47 -1.10 -6.51 -13.53
C LYS A 47 -0.26 -7.70 -13.06
N TYR A 48 0.94 -7.45 -12.56
CA TYR A 48 1.83 -8.54 -12.13
C TYR A 48 1.48 -9.09 -10.75
N GLU A 49 0.99 -8.26 -9.81
CA GLU A 49 0.43 -8.71 -8.53
C GLU A 49 -0.70 -9.74 -8.78
N ALA A 50 -1.64 -9.42 -9.66
CA ALA A 50 -2.79 -10.26 -9.98
C ALA A 50 -2.44 -11.66 -10.52
N LEU A 51 -1.21 -11.90 -11.00
CA LEU A 51 -0.76 -13.22 -11.45
C LEU A 51 -0.55 -14.19 -10.28
N SER A 52 -0.44 -13.70 -9.05
CA SER A 52 -0.07 -14.50 -7.89
C SER A 52 -0.84 -14.12 -6.63
N THR A 53 -1.88 -13.31 -6.74
CA THR A 53 -2.72 -12.88 -5.61
C THR A 53 -4.17 -13.28 -5.78
N ASP A 54 -4.85 -13.51 -4.67
CA ASP A 54 -6.31 -13.64 -4.67
C ASP A 54 -6.95 -12.25 -4.80
N PRO A 55 -7.96 -12.08 -5.67
CA PRO A 55 -8.67 -10.81 -5.79
C PRO A 55 -9.54 -10.57 -4.56
N ALA A 56 -9.84 -9.30 -4.31
CA ALA A 56 -10.97 -8.95 -3.45
C ALA A 56 -12.28 -9.47 -4.07
N PRO A 57 -13.24 -9.92 -3.25
CA PRO A 57 -14.62 -10.11 -3.69
C PRO A 57 -15.17 -8.87 -4.41
N GLU A 58 -15.92 -9.07 -5.50
CA GLU A 58 -16.43 -7.98 -6.33
C GLU A 58 -17.37 -7.03 -5.56
N ASP A 59 -18.11 -7.57 -4.59
CA ASP A 59 -19.09 -6.86 -3.79
C ASP A 59 -18.46 -5.94 -2.72
N TRP A 60 -17.17 -6.08 -2.41
CA TRP A 60 -16.47 -5.20 -1.44
C TRP A 60 -16.51 -3.72 -1.83
N PHE A 61 -16.60 -3.43 -3.13
CA PHE A 61 -16.61 -2.07 -3.65
C PHE A 61 -17.99 -1.67 -4.17
N THR A 62 -19.03 -2.45 -3.87
CA THR A 62 -20.42 -2.09 -4.16
C THR A 62 -20.98 -1.33 -2.97
N PHE A 63 -21.09 -0.01 -3.10
CA PHE A 63 -21.66 0.84 -2.07
C PHE A 63 -23.20 0.73 -2.06
N ALA A 64 -23.81 0.81 -0.87
CA ALA A 64 -25.26 0.89 -0.77
C ALA A 64 -25.77 2.16 -1.46
N ALA A 65 -26.91 2.07 -2.14
CA ALA A 65 -27.42 3.12 -3.01
C ALA A 65 -27.64 4.46 -2.29
N GLU A 66 -27.94 4.44 -0.99
CA GLU A 66 -28.07 5.67 -0.19
C GLU A 66 -26.76 6.45 -0.03
N TYR A 67 -25.61 5.79 -0.23
CA TYR A 67 -24.27 6.37 -0.10
C TYR A 67 -23.55 6.56 -1.45
N ASP A 68 -24.20 6.27 -2.59
CA ASP A 68 -23.60 6.42 -3.93
C ASP A 68 -24.44 7.36 -4.83
N THR A 69 -24.75 8.54 -4.30
CA THR A 69 -25.47 9.58 -5.03
C THR A 69 -24.54 10.34 -5.98
N PRO A 70 -25.06 10.98 -7.05
CA PRO A 70 -24.25 11.85 -7.91
C PRO A 70 -23.52 12.95 -7.14
N ASP A 71 -24.17 13.56 -6.15
CA ASP A 71 -23.58 14.61 -5.32
C ASP A 71 -22.46 14.07 -4.44
N TYR A 72 -22.63 12.87 -3.86
CA TYR A 72 -21.57 12.21 -3.11
C TYR A 72 -20.35 11.94 -3.98
N ARG A 73 -20.55 11.38 -5.19
CA ARG A 73 -19.44 11.10 -6.12
C ARG A 73 -18.69 12.37 -6.51
N ALA A 74 -19.40 13.46 -6.81
CA ALA A 74 -18.78 14.74 -7.13
C ALA A 74 -18.00 15.32 -5.93
N ALA A 75 -18.56 15.24 -4.73
CA ALA A 75 -17.88 15.69 -3.52
C ALA A 75 -16.64 14.84 -3.19
N TYR A 76 -16.73 13.51 -3.39
CA TYR A 76 -15.62 12.59 -3.22
C TYR A 76 -14.48 12.87 -4.21
N GLU A 77 -14.79 13.02 -5.50
CA GLU A 77 -13.81 13.36 -6.54
C GLU A 77 -13.13 14.71 -6.25
N ALA A 78 -13.91 15.74 -5.90
CA ALA A 78 -13.36 17.04 -5.51
C ALA A 78 -12.46 16.95 -4.26
N GLY A 79 -12.81 16.10 -3.29
CA GLY A 79 -12.02 15.85 -2.09
C GLY A 79 -10.71 15.11 -2.37
N GLU A 80 -10.73 14.10 -3.23
CA GLU A 80 -9.54 13.38 -3.68
C GLU A 80 -8.61 14.31 -4.47
N ASP A 81 -9.13 15.12 -5.40
CA ASP A 81 -8.36 16.09 -6.16
C ASP A 81 -7.71 17.14 -5.26
N TYR A 82 -8.47 17.71 -4.33
CA TYR A 82 -7.94 18.65 -3.35
C TYR A 82 -6.82 18.01 -2.52
N SER A 83 -7.07 16.81 -1.99
CA SER A 83 -6.11 16.07 -1.15
C SER A 83 -4.84 15.75 -1.93
N PHE A 84 -4.96 15.32 -3.18
CA PHE A 84 -3.83 15.03 -4.05
C PHE A 84 -2.99 16.30 -4.30
N LEU A 85 -3.63 17.41 -4.67
CA LEU A 85 -2.94 18.66 -4.93
C LEU A 85 -2.21 19.21 -3.69
N GLN A 86 -2.83 19.17 -2.52
CA GLN A 86 -2.23 19.71 -1.30
C GLN A 86 -1.15 18.77 -0.73
N PHE A 87 -1.38 17.47 -0.73
CA PHE A 87 -0.47 16.52 -0.10
C PHE A 87 0.66 16.07 -1.03
N VAL A 88 0.36 15.73 -2.28
CA VAL A 88 1.36 15.25 -3.24
C VAL A 88 1.94 16.41 -4.06
N GLY A 89 1.07 17.28 -4.59
CA GLY A 89 1.43 18.35 -5.52
C GLY A 89 1.65 17.83 -6.95
N LEU A 90 1.36 18.68 -7.94
CA LEU A 90 1.49 18.30 -9.36
C LEU A 90 2.94 18.07 -9.79
N ALA A 91 3.92 18.63 -9.08
CA ALA A 91 5.34 18.43 -9.35
C ALA A 91 6.06 17.68 -8.21
N GLY A 92 5.32 17.10 -7.26
CA GLY A 92 5.89 16.59 -6.01
C GLY A 92 6.24 17.71 -5.02
N ASP A 93 5.56 18.85 -5.15
CA ASP A 93 5.75 20.09 -4.38
C ASP A 93 4.69 20.29 -3.28
N GLY A 94 3.84 19.30 -3.04
CA GLY A 94 2.88 19.30 -1.95
C GLY A 94 3.53 19.10 -0.58
N MET A 95 2.71 19.07 0.47
CA MET A 95 3.16 18.92 1.85
C MET A 95 3.94 17.63 2.11
N GLY A 96 3.48 16.50 1.57
CA GLY A 96 3.99 15.15 1.84
C GLY A 96 5.48 14.99 1.55
N PRO A 97 5.97 15.33 0.34
CA PRO A 97 7.40 15.29 0.01
C PRO A 97 8.33 16.12 0.90
N GLN A 98 7.80 17.12 1.62
CA GLN A 98 8.56 17.95 2.56
C GLN A 98 8.65 17.34 3.96
N ILE A 99 7.90 16.27 4.24
CA ILE A 99 7.85 15.62 5.56
C ILE A 99 8.83 14.45 5.59
N ASP A 100 9.83 14.52 6.48
CA ASP A 100 10.66 13.36 6.81
C ASP A 100 10.17 12.69 8.11
N LEU A 101 9.24 11.73 7.99
CA LEU A 101 8.71 11.01 9.14
C LEU A 101 9.78 10.23 9.92
N ARG A 102 10.96 9.95 9.32
CA ARG A 102 12.04 9.22 9.99
C ARG A 102 12.66 10.04 11.12
N THR A 103 12.54 11.37 11.08
CA THR A 103 13.04 12.24 12.15
C THR A 103 12.23 12.12 13.44
N LEU A 104 11.02 11.56 13.38
CA LEU A 104 10.20 11.29 14.56
C LEU A 104 10.71 10.10 15.39
N GLY A 105 11.63 9.30 14.83
CA GLY A 105 12.21 8.14 15.49
C GLY A 105 11.36 6.86 15.36
N PRO A 106 11.97 5.67 15.37
CA PRO A 106 11.27 4.40 15.21
C PRO A 106 10.79 3.78 16.55
N GLN A 107 10.56 4.59 17.60
CA GLN A 107 10.17 4.12 18.93
C GLN A 107 8.67 4.27 19.17
N PHE A 108 8.01 3.15 19.45
CA PHE A 108 6.59 3.08 19.77
C PHE A 108 6.39 2.61 21.20
N ALA A 109 5.57 3.33 21.98
CA ALA A 109 5.21 2.94 23.35
C ALA A 109 4.09 1.86 23.39
N MET A 110 3.79 1.24 22.25
CA MET A 110 2.69 0.28 22.07
C MET A 110 3.10 -0.86 21.14
N PRO A 111 2.43 -2.03 21.22
CA PRO A 111 2.65 -3.13 20.28
C PRO A 111 2.51 -2.71 18.82
N VAL A 112 3.38 -3.22 17.95
CA VAL A 112 3.36 -2.93 16.51
C VAL A 112 3.16 -4.20 15.68
N TYR A 113 2.12 -4.25 14.86
CA TYR A 113 1.86 -5.34 13.93
C TYR A 113 1.91 -4.81 12.50
N LEU A 114 2.84 -5.30 11.69
CA LEU A 114 2.86 -5.03 10.25
C LEU A 114 2.34 -6.26 9.50
N ILE A 115 1.22 -6.09 8.78
CA ILE A 115 0.63 -7.13 7.94
C ILE A 115 0.89 -6.73 6.48
N GLN A 116 1.62 -7.59 5.76
CA GLN A 116 2.20 -7.27 4.47
C GLN A 116 1.88 -8.36 3.45
N GLY A 117 1.40 -7.98 2.28
CA GLY A 117 1.31 -8.90 1.15
C GLY A 117 2.70 -9.28 0.62
N GLU A 118 2.95 -10.57 0.41
CA GLU A 118 4.21 -11.08 -0.15
C GLU A 118 4.46 -10.57 -1.58
N GLN A 119 3.39 -10.42 -2.35
CA GLN A 119 3.45 -10.04 -3.76
C GLN A 119 3.35 -8.53 -3.96
N ASP A 120 3.28 -7.73 -2.89
CA ASP A 120 3.16 -6.28 -2.95
C ASP A 120 4.36 -5.67 -3.69
N LEU A 121 4.06 -5.00 -4.80
CA LEU A 121 5.03 -4.30 -5.62
C LEU A 121 5.02 -2.80 -5.38
N VAL A 122 4.03 -2.23 -4.69
CA VAL A 122 3.94 -0.80 -4.38
C VAL A 122 4.78 -0.47 -3.13
N THR A 123 4.64 -1.30 -2.10
CA THR A 123 5.42 -1.31 -0.84
C THR A 123 6.11 -2.67 -0.68
N PRO A 124 7.21 -2.92 -1.43
CA PRO A 124 7.83 -4.24 -1.44
C PRO A 124 8.23 -4.73 -0.05
N ALA A 125 7.88 -5.99 0.25
CA ALA A 125 8.04 -6.58 1.59
C ALA A 125 9.45 -6.42 2.18
N GLN A 126 10.51 -6.47 1.36
CA GLN A 126 11.88 -6.22 1.80
C GLN A 126 12.07 -4.83 2.43
N ILE A 127 11.43 -3.80 1.86
CA ILE A 127 11.50 -2.43 2.36
C ILE A 127 10.73 -2.32 3.68
N SER A 128 9.50 -2.84 3.71
CA SER A 128 8.66 -2.86 4.93
C SER A 128 9.33 -3.64 6.06
N LYS A 129 9.99 -4.76 5.75
CA LYS A 129 10.72 -5.59 6.72
C LYS A 129 11.94 -4.88 7.28
N ALA A 130 12.72 -4.21 6.44
CA ALA A 130 13.86 -3.40 6.89
C ALA A 130 13.43 -2.27 7.84
N TYR A 131 12.30 -1.61 7.54
CA TYR A 131 11.70 -0.63 8.45
C TYR A 131 11.26 -1.28 9.78
N PHE A 132 10.50 -2.38 9.72
CA PHE A 132 10.04 -3.12 10.89
C PHE A 132 11.20 -3.57 11.81
N ASP A 133 12.29 -4.03 11.23
CA ASP A 133 13.46 -4.48 11.97
C ASP A 133 14.10 -3.35 12.79
N GLY A 134 14.08 -2.13 12.25
CA GLY A 134 14.54 -0.92 12.94
C GLY A 134 13.61 -0.40 14.04
N LEU A 135 12.38 -0.93 14.17
CA LEU A 135 11.42 -0.46 15.17
C LEU A 135 11.76 -0.92 16.60
N SER A 136 11.52 -0.06 17.57
CA SER A 136 11.47 -0.40 18.99
C SER A 136 10.03 -0.33 19.47
N ALA A 137 9.53 -1.40 20.08
CA ALA A 137 8.18 -1.50 20.64
C ALA A 137 8.14 -2.55 21.76
N PRO A 138 7.19 -2.47 22.72
CA PRO A 138 7.02 -3.50 23.76
C PRO A 138 6.85 -4.92 23.20
N SER A 139 6.17 -5.03 22.06
CA SER A 139 6.12 -6.23 21.25
C SER A 139 5.94 -5.84 19.78
N LYS A 140 6.44 -6.67 18.86
CA LYS A 140 6.24 -6.45 17.43
C LYS A 140 6.14 -7.74 16.65
N GLU A 141 5.27 -7.77 15.64
CA GLU A 141 5.05 -8.93 14.76
C GLU A 141 4.96 -8.48 13.29
N PHE A 142 5.66 -9.20 12.40
CA PHE A 142 5.59 -8.98 10.95
C PHE A 142 4.92 -10.19 10.31
N LEU A 143 3.72 -10.00 9.78
CA LEU A 143 2.92 -11.05 9.16
C LEU A 143 3.02 -10.90 7.64
N LEU A 144 3.82 -11.77 7.02
CA LEU A 144 3.92 -11.87 5.56
C LEU A 144 2.82 -12.81 5.05
N LEU A 145 1.95 -12.30 4.18
CA LEU A 145 0.81 -13.04 3.68
C LEU A 145 1.06 -13.54 2.25
N PRO A 146 1.03 -14.87 2.02
CA PRO A 146 1.09 -15.40 0.67
C PRO A 146 -0.16 -14.99 -0.10
N ARG A 147 -0.09 -15.06 -1.43
CA ARG A 147 -1.21 -14.75 -2.33
C ARG A 147 -1.85 -13.38 -2.10
N THR A 148 -1.09 -12.42 -1.56
CA THR A 148 -1.59 -11.10 -1.19
C THR A 148 -0.64 -10.03 -1.73
N GLY A 149 -1.19 -9.02 -2.40
CA GLY A 149 -0.46 -7.92 -3.03
C GLY A 149 -0.59 -6.64 -2.20
N HIS A 150 -0.53 -5.49 -2.88
CA HIS A 150 -0.82 -4.21 -2.25
C HIS A 150 -2.30 -4.02 -1.93
N ASP A 151 -3.18 -4.46 -2.83
CA ASP A 151 -4.63 -4.36 -2.61
C ASP A 151 -5.10 -5.41 -1.59
N PRO A 152 -6.09 -5.06 -0.74
CA PRO A 152 -6.62 -5.98 0.25
C PRO A 152 -7.35 -7.15 -0.43
N ASN A 153 -7.28 -8.32 0.21
CA ASN A 153 -8.03 -9.51 -0.17
C ASN A 153 -8.52 -10.25 1.10
N PRO A 154 -9.31 -11.34 0.98
CA PRO A 154 -9.85 -12.04 2.14
C PRO A 154 -8.79 -12.54 3.14
N LEU A 155 -7.61 -12.95 2.66
CA LEU A 155 -6.50 -13.37 3.53
C LEU A 155 -5.98 -12.22 4.39
N MET A 156 -5.82 -11.02 3.79
CA MET A 156 -5.45 -9.80 4.50
C MET A 156 -6.48 -9.45 5.57
N MET A 157 -7.78 -9.46 5.24
CA MET A 157 -8.84 -9.15 6.19
C MET A 157 -8.91 -10.15 7.34
N ALA A 158 -8.77 -11.46 7.05
CA ALA A 158 -8.74 -12.49 8.07
C ALA A 158 -7.53 -12.35 9.01
N ALA A 159 -6.35 -12.01 8.48
CA ALA A 159 -5.16 -11.74 9.27
C ALA A 159 -5.33 -10.52 10.18
N GLN A 160 -5.87 -9.42 9.66
CA GLN A 160 -6.19 -8.22 10.44
C GLN A 160 -7.18 -8.52 11.56
N LEU A 161 -8.28 -9.22 11.27
CA LEU A 161 -9.28 -9.61 12.28
C LEU A 161 -8.67 -10.50 13.37
N LYS A 162 -7.82 -11.46 13.00
CA LYS A 162 -7.13 -12.33 13.95
C LYS A 162 -6.23 -11.54 14.89
N VAL A 163 -5.45 -10.60 14.36
CA VAL A 163 -4.57 -9.73 15.15
C VAL A 163 -5.40 -8.86 16.10
N LEU A 164 -6.43 -8.17 15.58
CA LEU A 164 -7.31 -7.33 16.40
C LEU A 164 -8.01 -8.13 17.52
N THR A 165 -8.45 -9.35 17.23
CA THR A 165 -9.06 -10.23 18.24
C THR A 165 -8.07 -10.61 19.34
N ARG A 166 -6.83 -10.95 18.98
CA ARG A 166 -5.74 -11.22 19.95
C ARG A 166 -5.47 -10.00 20.84
N ILE A 167 -5.36 -8.81 20.24
CA ILE A 167 -5.10 -7.55 20.95
C ILE A 167 -6.25 -7.25 21.92
N ARG A 168 -7.51 -7.37 21.47
CA ARG A 168 -8.68 -7.14 22.30
C ARG A 168 -8.70 -8.08 23.51
N ALA A 169 -8.43 -9.37 23.32
CA ALA A 169 -8.40 -10.33 24.41
C ALA A 169 -7.31 -9.99 25.45
N ALA A 170 -6.12 -9.59 24.99
CA ALA A 170 -5.03 -9.20 25.88
C ALA A 170 -5.35 -7.90 26.65
N ALA A 171 -5.94 -6.90 25.99
CA ALA A 171 -6.35 -5.65 26.64
C ALA A 171 -7.39 -5.90 27.74
N LEU A 172 -8.44 -6.68 27.45
CA LEU A 172 -9.48 -7.01 28.43
C LEU A 172 -8.95 -7.80 29.63
N ALA A 173 -7.95 -8.66 29.43
CA ALA A 173 -7.32 -9.39 30.53
C ALA A 173 -6.50 -8.46 31.45
N ASN A 174 -5.86 -7.43 30.89
CA ASN A 174 -5.09 -6.47 31.66
C ASN A 174 -5.97 -5.49 32.45
N ASP A 175 -7.17 -5.15 31.95
CA ASP A 175 -8.12 -4.25 32.63
C ASP A 175 -8.88 -4.94 33.78
N ALA A 176 -8.84 -6.27 33.87
CA ALA A 176 -9.53 -7.04 34.90
C ALA A 176 -8.74 -7.17 36.22
N HIS A 177 -7.56 -6.55 36.31
CA HIS A 177 -6.64 -6.58 37.45
C HIS A 177 -6.31 -5.17 37.94
#